data_AF-A0A9D1KZS3-F1
#
_entry.id   AF-A0A9D1KZS3-F1
#
_cell.length_a   1.000
_cell.length_b   1.000
_cell.length_c   1.000
_cell.angle_alpha   90.00
_cell.angle_beta   90.00
_cell.angle_gamma   90.00
#
_symmetry.space_group_name_H-M   'P 1'
#
loop_
_entity.id
_entity.type
_entity.pdbx_description
1 polymer ?
#
loop_
_entity_poly.entity_id
_entity_poly.type
_entity_poly.pdbx_seq_one_letter_code
_entity_poly.pdbx_strand_id
1 'polypeptide(L)'
;MKQQQNIHPSSQKQTVNHMSGRFKQKLEAENKAVAHQKKMKEREKLRQEKVVQEKGLHNPFIKPAFGLGLLGTILVLFPAGIENQMQWWYLIPTFLCGILGYVINYKARKLNADHYRRYRASVQPSLMKAGLYLSAFTLFGAMIMITTVLPIYFQ
;
A
#
# COMPACT_ATOMS: atom_id res chain seq x y z
N MET A 1 71.49 -5.02 -10.67
CA MET A 1 70.88 -3.67 -10.69
C MET A 1 69.53 -3.79 -11.39
N LYS A 2 68.45 -3.33 -10.74
CA LYS A 2 67.06 -3.73 -11.00
C LYS A 2 66.57 -3.23 -12.38
N GLN A 3 66.14 -4.16 -13.22
CA GLN A 3 65.41 -3.90 -14.46
C GLN A 3 64.01 -3.38 -14.17
N GLN A 4 63.62 -2.31 -14.87
CA GLN A 4 62.28 -1.74 -14.89
C GLN A 4 61.27 -2.76 -15.41
N GLN A 5 60.35 -3.21 -14.57
CA GLN A 5 59.10 -3.81 -15.04
C GLN A 5 58.12 -2.68 -15.35
N ASN A 6 58.04 -2.39 -16.64
CA ASN A 6 57.09 -1.50 -17.28
C ASN A 6 55.69 -2.15 -17.17
N ILE A 7 54.88 -1.72 -16.20
CA ILE A 7 53.50 -2.20 -16.05
C ILE A 7 52.67 -1.47 -17.10
N HIS A 8 52.44 -2.15 -18.22
CA HIS A 8 51.52 -1.75 -19.26
C HIS A 8 50.09 -1.76 -18.70
N PRO A 9 49.32 -0.65 -18.72
CA PRO A 9 47.93 -0.64 -18.26
C PRO A 9 47.03 -1.14 -19.39
N SER A 10 47.09 -2.43 -19.71
CA SER A 10 46.27 -3.04 -20.76
C SER A 10 45.51 -4.23 -20.21
N SER A 11 44.39 -3.98 -19.52
CA SER A 11 43.24 -4.89 -19.45
C SER A 11 42.09 -4.41 -18.54
N GLN A 12 41.87 -3.10 -18.41
CA GLN A 12 40.74 -2.58 -17.62
C GLN A 12 39.85 -1.59 -18.38
N LYS A 13 39.69 -1.82 -19.68
CA LYS A 13 38.72 -1.10 -20.52
C LYS A 13 38.09 -2.03 -21.54
N GLN A 14 37.30 -3.03 -21.11
CA GLN A 14 36.44 -3.75 -22.06
C GLN A 14 35.34 -4.61 -21.43
N THR A 15 34.58 -4.08 -20.47
CA THR A 15 33.31 -4.72 -20.05
C THR A 15 32.19 -3.71 -19.80
N VAL A 16 32.25 -2.54 -20.43
CA VAL A 16 31.12 -1.61 -20.49
C VAL A 16 31.01 -1.07 -21.90
N ASN A 17 30.44 -1.85 -22.82
CA ASN A 17 29.72 -1.36 -23.99
C ASN A 17 29.37 -2.52 -24.92
N HIS A 18 28.28 -3.22 -24.62
CA HIS A 18 27.43 -3.80 -25.67
C HIS A 18 26.04 -4.13 -25.12
N MET A 19 25.34 -3.13 -24.56
CA MET A 19 23.87 -3.17 -24.67
C MET A 19 23.57 -2.98 -26.16
N SER A 20 23.12 -4.04 -26.83
CA SER A 20 22.79 -4.02 -28.26
C SER A 20 21.89 -2.82 -28.58
N GLY A 21 22.11 -2.14 -29.71
CA GLY A 21 21.30 -0.97 -30.11
C GLY A 21 19.79 -1.26 -30.11
N ARG A 22 19.42 -2.52 -30.36
CA ARG A 22 18.06 -3.04 -30.26
C ARG A 22 17.51 -3.05 -28.83
N PHE A 23 18.35 -3.36 -27.83
CA PHE A 23 17.96 -3.33 -26.42
C PHE A 23 17.79 -1.89 -25.91
N LYS A 24 18.69 -0.96 -26.31
CA LYS A 24 18.52 0.47 -26.01
C LYS A 24 17.25 1.06 -26.62
N GLN A 25 16.97 0.75 -27.89
CA GLN A 25 15.72 1.16 -28.54
C GLN A 25 14.48 0.57 -27.88
N LYS A 26 14.52 -0.72 -27.47
CA LYS A 26 13.41 -1.36 -26.75
C LYS A 26 13.19 -0.72 -25.37
N LEU A 27 14.27 -0.42 -24.65
CA LEU A 27 14.22 0.24 -23.34
C LEU A 27 13.70 1.68 -23.44
N GLU A 28 14.09 2.43 -24.48
CA GLU A 28 13.57 3.78 -24.73
C GLU A 28 12.10 3.77 -25.15
N ALA A 29 11.68 2.81 -25.96
CA ALA A 29 10.27 2.63 -26.33
C ALA A 29 9.42 2.24 -25.11
N GLU A 30 9.92 1.35 -24.26
CA GLU A 30 9.27 0.93 -23.02
C GLU A 30 9.18 2.09 -22.02
N ASN A 31 10.25 2.87 -21.86
CA ASN A 31 10.25 4.08 -21.04
C ASN A 31 9.28 5.14 -21.56
N LYS A 32 9.19 5.36 -22.88
CA LYS A 32 8.21 6.26 -23.49
C LYS A 32 6.78 5.77 -23.29
N ALA A 33 6.53 4.46 -23.41
CA ALA A 33 5.23 3.86 -23.16
C ALA A 33 4.80 3.99 -21.70
N VAL A 34 5.70 3.74 -20.74
CA VAL A 34 5.46 3.94 -19.30
C VAL A 34 5.20 5.41 -18.98
N ALA A 35 5.99 6.34 -19.54
CA ALA A 35 5.78 7.77 -19.35
C ALA A 35 4.44 8.24 -19.93
N HIS A 36 4.05 7.74 -21.10
CA HIS A 36 2.75 8.03 -21.71
C HIS A 36 1.59 7.50 -20.85
N GLN A 37 1.69 6.25 -20.35
CA GLN A 37 0.69 5.70 -19.44
C GLN A 37 0.57 6.49 -18.13
N LYS A 38 1.69 6.95 -17.56
CA LYS A 38 1.67 7.81 -16.37
C LYS A 38 0.93 9.12 -16.63
N LYS A 39 1.24 9.80 -17.73
CA LYS A 39 0.56 11.06 -18.13
C LYS A 39 -0.95 10.86 -18.36
N MET A 40 -1.35 9.75 -18.99
CA MET A 40 -2.76 9.45 -19.20
C MET A 40 -3.49 9.20 -17.86
N LYS A 41 -2.89 8.43 -16.95
CA LYS A 41 -3.43 8.18 -15.59
C LYS A 41 -3.56 9.47 -14.78
N GLU A 42 -2.58 10.38 -14.86
CA GLU A 42 -2.64 11.68 -14.19
C GLU A 42 -3.77 12.56 -14.74
N ARG A 43 -3.94 12.61 -16.07
CA ARG A 43 -5.05 13.34 -16.70
C ARG A 43 -6.41 12.78 -16.29
N GLU A 44 -6.56 11.47 -16.23
CA GLU A 44 -7.78 10.82 -15.74
C GLU A 44 -8.03 11.13 -14.26
N LYS A 45 -6.99 11.10 -13.42
CA LYS A 45 -7.09 11.43 -12.00
C LYS A 45 -7.54 12.88 -11.80
N LEU A 46 -6.92 13.83 -12.51
CA LEU A 46 -7.29 15.25 -12.50
C LEU A 46 -8.73 15.46 -12.98
N ARG A 47 -9.17 14.73 -14.01
CA ARG A 47 -10.57 14.78 -14.48
C ARG A 47 -11.54 14.29 -13.41
N GLN A 48 -11.23 13.18 -12.75
CA GLN A 48 -12.06 12.64 -11.68
C GLN A 48 -12.10 13.60 -10.47
N GLU A 49 -10.97 14.20 -10.09
CA GLU A 49 -10.89 15.18 -9.01
C GLU A 49 -11.74 16.41 -9.31
N LYS A 50 -11.72 16.94 -10.55
CA LYS A 50 -12.59 18.02 -10.98
C LYS A 50 -14.07 17.65 -10.84
N VAL A 51 -14.48 16.48 -11.34
CA VAL A 51 -15.88 16.02 -11.23
C VAL A 51 -16.31 15.85 -9.78
N VAL A 52 -15.43 15.36 -8.91
CA VAL A 52 -15.69 15.23 -7.47
C VAL A 52 -15.91 16.60 -6.82
N GLN A 53 -15.10 17.60 -7.17
CA GLN A 53 -15.22 18.96 -6.65
C GLN A 53 -16.48 19.67 -7.19
N GLU A 54 -16.69 19.64 -8.51
CA GLU A 54 -17.83 20.29 -9.17
C GLU A 54 -19.18 19.75 -8.68
N LYS A 55 -19.26 18.45 -8.39
CA LYS A 55 -20.50 17.80 -7.94
C LYS A 55 -20.57 17.60 -6.41
N GLY A 56 -19.57 18.08 -5.67
CA GLY A 56 -19.51 17.97 -4.21
C GLY A 56 -19.56 16.52 -3.69
N LEU A 57 -19.01 15.56 -4.43
CA LEU A 57 -19.06 14.15 -4.02
C LEU A 57 -18.20 13.93 -2.77
N HIS A 58 -18.82 13.43 -1.71
CA HIS A 58 -18.12 13.05 -0.50
C HIS A 58 -18.45 11.62 -0.09
N ASN A 59 -17.46 10.93 0.50
CA ASN A 59 -17.65 9.60 1.05
C ASN A 59 -17.27 9.64 2.54
N PRO A 60 -18.26 9.77 3.44
CA PRO A 60 -18.02 9.97 4.87
C PRO A 60 -17.40 8.75 5.54
N PHE A 61 -17.41 7.59 4.89
CA PHE A 61 -16.92 6.33 5.43
C PHE A 61 -15.41 6.14 5.25
N ILE A 62 -14.75 6.87 4.35
CA ILE A 62 -13.32 6.65 4.05
C ILE A 62 -12.43 7.05 5.23
N LYS A 63 -12.64 8.23 5.83
CA LYS A 63 -11.81 8.69 6.96
C LYS A 63 -11.99 7.80 8.20
N PRO A 64 -13.20 7.43 8.64
CA PRO A 64 -13.39 6.51 9.75
C PRO A 64 -12.80 5.12 9.47
N ALA A 65 -12.97 4.59 8.25
CA ALA A 65 -12.40 3.29 7.89
C ALA A 65 -10.86 3.29 7.96
N PHE A 66 -10.24 4.35 7.44
CA PHE A 66 -8.79 4.53 7.53
C PHE A 66 -8.33 4.68 8.99
N GLY A 67 -9.01 5.52 9.78
CA GLY A 67 -8.68 5.74 11.18
C GLY A 67 -8.76 4.47 12.02
N LEU A 68 -9.81 3.66 11.84
CA LEU A 68 -9.96 2.37 12.52
C LEU A 68 -8.90 1.35 12.08
N GLY A 69 -8.60 1.28 10.79
CA GLY A 69 -7.52 0.44 10.28
C GLY A 69 -6.16 0.83 10.86
N LEU A 70 -5.87 2.13 10.93
CA LEU A 70 -4.63 2.64 11.50
C LEU A 70 -4.54 2.33 13.00
N LEU A 71 -5.62 2.59 13.75
CA LEU A 71 -5.67 2.33 15.19
C LEU A 71 -5.51 0.82 15.49
N GLY A 72 -6.18 -0.03 14.73
CA GLY A 72 -6.00 -1.49 14.82
C GLY A 72 -4.58 -1.94 14.50
N THR A 73 -3.95 -1.34 13.49
CA THR A 73 -2.56 -1.64 13.12
C THR A 73 -1.58 -1.24 14.22
N ILE A 74 -1.83 -0.09 14.85
CA ILE A 74 -1.05 0.35 16.02
C ILE A 74 -1.21 -0.64 17.17
N LEU A 75 -2.43 -1.13 17.44
CA LEU A 75 -2.63 -2.16 18.47
C LEU A 75 -1.91 -3.48 18.14
N VAL A 76 -1.84 -3.88 16.87
CA VAL A 76 -1.09 -5.08 16.49
C VAL A 76 0.43 -4.88 16.62
N LEU A 77 0.95 -3.73 16.21
CA LEU A 77 2.40 -3.50 16.09
C LEU A 77 3.05 -2.89 17.34
N PHE A 78 2.30 -2.12 18.13
CA PHE A 78 2.88 -1.38 19.24
C PHE A 78 3.08 -2.32 20.43
N PRO A 79 4.33 -2.50 20.91
CA PRO A 79 4.61 -3.38 22.02
C PRO A 79 4.13 -2.71 23.30
N ALA A 80 2.89 -2.99 23.70
CA ALA A 80 2.36 -2.59 25.01
C ALA A 80 3.02 -3.35 26.18
N GLY A 81 4.10 -4.10 25.92
CA GLY A 81 4.60 -5.23 26.72
C GLY A 81 3.89 -6.52 26.32
N ILE A 82 4.64 -7.64 26.24
CA ILE A 82 4.07 -8.97 25.93
C ILE A 82 2.91 -9.29 26.88
N GLU A 83 3.06 -8.92 28.16
CA GLU A 83 2.05 -9.12 29.20
C GLU A 83 0.71 -8.44 28.89
N ASN A 84 0.71 -7.21 28.37
CA ASN A 84 -0.52 -6.49 28.02
C ASN A 84 -1.13 -6.99 26.70
N GLN A 85 -0.30 -7.32 25.70
CA GLN A 85 -0.78 -7.85 24.42
C GLN A 85 -1.44 -9.23 24.58
N MET A 86 -1.03 -9.99 25.60
CA MET A 86 -1.64 -11.27 25.95
C MET A 86 -2.92 -11.13 26.79
N GLN A 87 -3.32 -9.93 27.22
CA GLN A 87 -4.57 -9.80 27.98
C GLN A 87 -5.79 -9.80 27.07
N TRP A 88 -6.82 -10.54 27.48
CA TRP A 88 -8.10 -10.63 26.74
C TRP A 88 -8.73 -9.28 26.42
N TRP A 89 -8.60 -8.30 27.33
CA TRP A 89 -9.13 -6.96 27.12
C TRP A 89 -8.39 -6.18 26.04
N TYR A 90 -7.20 -6.61 25.63
CA TYR A 90 -6.44 -6.05 24.50
C TYR A 90 -6.84 -6.70 23.16
N LEU A 91 -7.15 -8.00 23.20
CA LEU A 91 -7.60 -8.77 22.05
C LEU A 91 -8.93 -8.27 21.48
N ILE A 92 -9.91 -8.03 22.36
CA ILE A 92 -11.26 -7.57 21.99
C ILE A 92 -11.22 -6.28 21.15
N PRO A 93 -10.62 -5.15 21.61
CA PRO A 93 -10.59 -3.91 20.86
C PRO A 93 -9.77 -4.03 19.57
N THR A 94 -8.68 -4.80 19.55
CA THR A 94 -7.88 -5.05 18.34
C THR A 94 -8.74 -5.74 17.26
N PHE A 95 -9.46 -6.79 17.66
CA PHE A 95 -10.35 -7.51 16.76
C PHE A 95 -11.52 -6.65 16.27
N LEU A 96 -12.14 -5.88 17.17
CA LEU A 96 -13.21 -4.94 16.84
C LEU A 96 -12.74 -3.87 15.85
N CYS A 97 -11.53 -3.31 16.01
CA CYS A 97 -10.98 -2.35 15.06
C CYS A 97 -10.78 -2.95 13.67
N GLY A 98 -10.31 -4.20 13.60
CA GLY A 98 -10.20 -4.95 12.35
C GLY A 98 -11.54 -5.14 11.65
N ILE A 99 -12.55 -5.66 12.37
CA ILE A 99 -13.89 -5.92 11.81
C ILE A 99 -14.59 -4.62 11.42
N LEU A 100 -14.66 -3.64 12.32
CA LEU A 100 -15.35 -2.37 12.06
C LEU A 100 -14.68 -1.61 10.92
N GLY A 101 -13.34 -1.59 10.90
CA GLY A 101 -12.58 -1.03 9.79
C GLY A 101 -12.92 -1.70 8.46
N TYR A 102 -13.00 -3.04 8.43
CA TYR A 102 -13.38 -3.79 7.23
C TYR A 102 -14.83 -3.49 6.78
N VAL A 103 -15.79 -3.51 7.70
CA VAL A 103 -17.21 -3.25 7.41
C VAL A 103 -17.43 -1.83 6.88
N ILE A 104 -16.77 -0.83 7.48
CA ILE A 104 -16.88 0.56 7.03
C ILE A 104 -16.16 0.75 5.68
N ASN A 105 -15.04 0.08 5.44
CA ASN A 105 -14.41 0.03 4.11
C ASN A 105 -15.34 -0.57 3.05
N TYR A 106 -16.12 -1.61 3.39
CA TYR A 106 -17.11 -2.17 2.48
C TYR A 106 -18.21 -1.16 2.13
N LYS A 107 -18.74 -0.42 3.12
CA LYS A 107 -19.69 0.68 2.89
C LYS A 107 -19.08 1.79 2.02
N ALA A 108 -17.84 2.18 2.30
CA ALA A 108 -17.11 3.17 1.51
C ALA A 108 -16.95 2.72 0.05
N ARG A 109 -16.62 1.45 -0.18
CA ARG A 109 -16.48 0.86 -1.53
C ARG A 109 -17.80 0.85 -2.28
N LYS A 110 -18.90 0.46 -1.62
CA LYS A 110 -20.23 0.45 -2.22
C LYS A 110 -20.65 1.85 -2.66
N LEU A 111 -20.45 2.85 -1.81
CA LEU A 111 -20.77 4.25 -2.15
C LEU A 111 -19.89 4.79 -3.28
N ASN A 112 -18.59 4.47 -3.29
CA ASN A 112 -17.69 4.85 -4.38
C ASN A 112 -18.04 4.17 -5.71
N ALA A 113 -18.53 2.92 -5.69
CA ALA A 113 -18.99 2.23 -6.89
C ALA A 113 -20.22 2.92 -7.49
N ASP A 114 -21.14 3.37 -6.64
CA ASP A 114 -22.33 4.13 -7.05
C ASP A 114 -21.96 5.51 -7.62
N HIS A 115 -21.06 6.24 -6.95
CA HIS A 115 -20.48 7.48 -7.47
C HIS A 115 -19.82 7.28 -8.84
N TYR A 116 -19.06 6.20 -9.01
CA TYR A 116 -18.40 5.89 -10.27
C TYR A 116 -19.41 5.55 -11.37
N ARG A 117 -20.49 4.83 -11.03
CA ARG A 117 -21.56 4.51 -11.98
C ARG A 117 -22.27 5.77 -12.50
N ARG A 118 -22.57 6.73 -11.62
CA ARG A 118 -23.31 7.96 -11.97
C ARG A 118 -22.43 9.04 -12.58
N TYR A 119 -21.20 9.19 -12.09
CA TYR A 119 -20.37 10.35 -12.37
C TYR A 119 -19.01 10.01 -12.98
N ARG A 120 -18.71 8.72 -13.15
CA ARG A 120 -17.41 8.23 -13.66
C ARG A 120 -16.21 8.73 -12.84
N ALA A 121 -16.45 9.01 -11.56
CA ALA A 121 -15.44 9.51 -10.63
C ALA A 121 -15.53 8.77 -9.29
N SER A 122 -14.39 8.59 -8.64
CA SER A 122 -14.28 7.93 -7.34
C SER A 122 -13.66 8.87 -6.32
N VAL A 123 -14.21 8.88 -5.11
CA VAL A 123 -13.71 9.73 -4.04
C VAL A 123 -12.57 9.00 -3.32
N GLN A 124 -11.36 9.58 -3.34
CA GLN A 124 -10.19 9.11 -2.60
C GLN A 124 -9.96 7.57 -2.61
N PRO A 125 -9.86 6.94 -3.80
CA PRO A 125 -9.76 5.48 -3.91
C PRO A 125 -8.46 4.91 -3.31
N SER A 126 -7.38 5.69 -3.24
CA SER A 126 -6.12 5.29 -2.60
C SER A 126 -6.26 5.15 -1.09
N LEU A 127 -6.90 6.12 -0.44
CA LEU A 127 -7.09 6.13 1.02
C LEU A 127 -8.01 4.99 1.46
N MET A 128 -9.06 4.71 0.68
CA MET A 128 -9.94 3.55 0.90
C MET A 128 -9.18 2.22 0.77
N LYS A 129 -8.31 2.07 -0.23
CA LYS A 129 -7.47 0.87 -0.37
C LYS A 129 -6.50 0.73 0.82
N ALA A 130 -5.87 1.82 1.23
CA ALA A 130 -4.98 1.83 2.40
C ALA A 130 -5.74 1.41 3.66
N GLY A 131 -6.94 1.98 3.90
CA GLY A 131 -7.80 1.59 5.01
C GLY A 131 -8.13 0.10 4.99
N LEU A 132 -8.47 -0.46 3.82
CA LEU A 132 -8.76 -1.89 3.68
C LEU A 132 -7.55 -2.77 4.01
N TYR A 133 -6.36 -2.41 3.52
CA TYR A 133 -5.13 -3.16 3.82
C TYR A 133 -4.78 -3.10 5.31
N LEU A 134 -4.93 -1.94 5.94
CA LEU A 134 -4.71 -1.78 7.38
C LEU A 134 -5.70 -2.61 8.20
N SER A 135 -6.99 -2.61 7.83
CA SER A 135 -7.98 -3.46 8.49
C SER A 135 -7.70 -4.95 8.29
N ALA A 136 -7.29 -5.36 7.09
CA ALA A 136 -6.93 -6.75 6.80
C ALA A 136 -5.69 -7.19 7.60
N PHE A 137 -4.67 -6.34 7.67
CA PHE A 137 -3.49 -6.56 8.51
C PHE A 137 -3.87 -6.68 9.99
N THR A 138 -4.74 -5.79 10.48
CA THR A 138 -5.25 -5.83 11.86
C THR A 138 -5.96 -7.14 12.16
N LEU A 139 -6.86 -7.59 11.26
CA LEU A 139 -7.58 -8.86 11.42
C LEU A 139 -6.62 -10.05 11.46
N PHE A 140 -5.63 -10.07 10.56
CA PHE A 140 -4.61 -11.11 10.54
C PHE A 140 -3.79 -11.14 11.83
N GLY A 141 -3.31 -9.98 12.29
CA GLY A 141 -2.59 -9.87 13.56
C GLY A 141 -3.44 -10.29 14.76
N ALA A 142 -4.72 -9.89 14.78
CA ALA A 142 -5.66 -10.31 15.82
C ALA A 142 -5.88 -11.83 15.80
N MET A 143 -5.99 -12.48 14.63
CA MET A 143 -6.09 -13.93 14.55
C MET A 143 -4.85 -14.62 15.13
N ILE A 144 -3.65 -14.13 14.82
CA ILE A 144 -2.41 -14.67 15.40
C ILE A 144 -2.46 -14.56 16.93
N MET A 145 -2.76 -13.37 17.45
CA MET A 145 -2.84 -13.16 18.91
C MET A 145 -3.90 -14.05 19.55
N ILE A 146 -5.09 -14.19 18.95
CA ILE A 146 -6.14 -15.11 19.45
C ILE A 146 -5.60 -16.54 19.51
N THR A 147 -4.98 -17.04 18.44
CA THR A 147 -4.49 -18.42 18.39
C THR A 147 -3.35 -18.70 19.38
N THR A 148 -2.52 -17.71 19.71
CA THR A 148 -1.41 -17.88 20.66
C THR A 148 -1.84 -17.66 22.10
N VAL A 149 -2.80 -16.76 22.35
CA VAL A 149 -3.19 -16.31 23.69
C VAL A 149 -4.34 -17.10 24.28
N LEU A 150 -5.39 -17.45 23.49
CA LEU A 150 -6.53 -18.23 24.02
C LEU A 150 -6.08 -19.50 24.76
N PRO A 151 -5.16 -20.32 24.22
CA PRO A 151 -4.75 -21.55 24.88
C PRO A 151 -4.20 -21.35 26.29
N ILE A 152 -3.54 -20.22 26.56
CA ILE A 152 -2.94 -19.90 27.88
C ILE A 152 -4.00 -19.84 28.98
N TYR A 153 -5.23 -19.45 28.63
CA TYR A 153 -6.30 -19.25 29.60
C TYR A 153 -7.28 -20.42 29.71
N PHE A 154 -7.13 -21.44 28.86
CA PHE A 154 -7.89 -22.68 28.92
C PHE A 154 -7.03 -23.88 29.37
N GLN A 155 -5.77 -23.63 29.76
CA GLN A 155 -4.92 -24.56 30.52
C GLN A 155 -5.25 -24.50 32.01
#